data_AF-A0A7L2KQK1-F1
#
_entry.id   AF-A0A7L2KQK1-F1
#
_cell.length_a   1.000
_cell.length_b   1.000
_cell.length_c   1.000
_cell.angle_alpha   90.00
_cell.angle_beta   90.00
_cell.angle_gamma   90.00
#
_symmetry.space_group_name_H-M   'P 1'
#
loop_
_entity.id
_entity.type
_entity.pdbx_description
1 polymer ?
#
loop_
_entity_poly.entity_id
_entity_poly.type
_entity_poly.pdbx_seq_one_letter_code
_entity_poly.pdbx_strand_id
1 'polypeptide(L)'
;RAVEPYFLPIAEEADIREDDNIAIIDVPVPKFSDSDPAAIVHDFDRLLTAYLDLQLGNCYVIPLNTSIVMPPRNLMDLFAKLA
;
A
#
# COMPACT_ATOMS: atom_id res chain seq x y z
N ARG A 1 -31.09 -0.43 4.12
CA ARG A 1 -30.26 0.75 3.75
C ARG A 1 -28.83 0.36 4.11
N ALA A 2 -28.02 -0.03 3.13
CA ALA A 2 -26.62 -0.37 3.39
C ALA A 2 -25.91 0.90 3.86
N VAL A 3 -25.29 0.85 5.02
CA VAL A 3 -24.38 1.89 5.50
C VAL A 3 -23.13 1.71 4.65
N GLU A 4 -22.83 2.66 3.76
CA GLU A 4 -21.53 2.66 3.09
C GLU A 4 -20.44 2.71 4.16
N PRO A 5 -19.44 1.81 4.13
CA PRO A 5 -18.34 1.89 5.08
C PRO A 5 -17.65 3.23 4.87
N TYR A 6 -17.62 4.02 5.94
CA TYR A 6 -16.83 5.23 6.03
C TYR A 6 -15.36 4.81 5.96
N PHE A 7 -14.82 4.77 4.74
CA PHE A 7 -13.39 4.79 4.54
C PHE A 7 -12.93 6.18 4.99
N LEU A 8 -12.46 6.28 6.24
CA LEU A 8 -11.53 7.35 6.56
C LEU A 8 -10.45 7.30 5.48
N PRO A 9 -10.05 8.42 4.86
CA PRO A 9 -8.90 8.40 3.97
C PRO A 9 -7.71 8.00 4.84
N ILE A 10 -7.37 6.71 4.82
CA ILE A 10 -6.10 6.24 5.35
C ILE A 10 -5.09 6.84 4.39
N ALA A 11 -4.51 7.97 4.78
CA ALA A 11 -3.31 8.46 4.16
C ALA A 11 -2.21 7.49 4.58
N GLU A 12 -2.03 6.42 3.80
CA GLU A 12 -0.88 5.54 3.94
C GLU A 12 0.33 6.28 3.36
N GLU A 13 1.30 6.57 4.22
CA GLU A 13 2.60 7.05 3.79
C GLU A 13 3.45 5.85 3.37
N ALA A 14 4.06 5.93 2.20
CA ALA A 14 4.98 4.91 1.70
C ALA A 14 6.41 5.46 1.70
N ASP A 15 7.36 4.66 2.18
CA ASP A 15 8.80 4.90 1.99
C ASP A 15 9.17 4.43 0.59
N ILE A 16 9.44 5.38 -0.31
CA ILE A 16 9.81 5.12 -1.70
C ILE A 16 11.33 5.20 -1.82
N ARG A 17 11.95 4.10 -2.21
CA ARG A 17 13.39 4.01 -2.46
C ARG A 17 13.62 3.82 -3.95
N GLU A 18 13.83 4.95 -4.63
CA GLU A 18 13.97 4.99 -6.09
C GLU A 18 15.21 4.22 -6.58
N ASP A 19 16.34 4.29 -5.85
CA ASP A 19 17.58 3.60 -6.22
C ASP A 19 17.43 2.07 -6.26
N ASP A 20 16.60 1.54 -5.36
CA ASP A 20 16.32 0.11 -5.21
C ASP A 20 15.05 -0.32 -5.96
N ASN A 21 14.32 0.64 -6.53
CA ASN A 21 13.00 0.46 -7.14
C ASN A 21 12.04 -0.35 -6.24
N ILE A 22 11.97 0.03 -4.96
CA ILE A 22 11.08 -0.57 -3.97
C ILE A 22 10.23 0.48 -3.25
N ALA A 23 9.03 0.08 -2.84
CA ALA A 23 8.19 0.85 -1.94
C ALA A 23 7.82 0.03 -0.71
N ILE A 24 7.92 0.64 0.47
CA ILE A 24 7.61 0.01 1.75
C ILE A 24 6.46 0.76 2.41
N ILE A 25 5.47 0.02 2.91
CA ILE A 25 4.30 0.55 3.60
C ILE A 25 4.20 -0.15 4.96
N ASP A 26 4.31 0.64 6.03
CA ASP A 26 4.10 0.16 7.39
C ASP A 26 2.64 0.34 7.77
N VAL A 27 1.95 -0.77 8.04
CA VAL A 27 0.55 -0.79 8.47
C VAL A 27 0.53 -0.83 10.00
N PRO A 28 0.23 0.29 10.69
CA PRO A 28 0.23 0.33 12.14
C PRO A 28 -0.95 -0.45 12.71
N VAL A 29 -0.81 -0.92 13.95
CA VAL A 29 -1.93 -1.50 14.71
C VAL A 29 -3.03 -0.44 14.85
N PRO A 30 -4.24 -0.66 14.33
CA PRO A 30 -5.32 0.30 14.48
C PRO A 30 -5.74 0.41 15.95
N LYS A 31 -6.04 1.62 16.42
CA LYS A 31 -6.52 1.84 17.80
C LYS A 31 -7.92 1.26 18.05
N PHE A 32 -8.69 0.94 17.00
CA PHE A 32 -10.12 0.60 17.10
C PHE A 32 -10.60 -0.46 16.09
N SER A 33 -9.72 -1.15 15.36
CA SER A 33 -10.13 -2.20 14.41
C SER A 33 -9.23 -3.43 14.46
N ASP A 34 -9.81 -4.58 14.13
CA ASP A 34 -9.17 -5.91 14.08
C ASP A 34 -8.22 -6.09 12.88
N SER A 35 -7.54 -5.02 12.40
CA SER A 35 -6.54 -5.21 11.35
C SER A 35 -5.22 -5.62 11.98
N ASP A 36 -4.62 -6.68 11.45
CA ASP A 36 -3.32 -7.15 11.90
C ASP A 36 -2.24 -6.13 11.47
N PRO A 37 -1.24 -5.87 12.33
CA PRO A 37 -0.09 -5.06 11.93
C PRO A 37 0.71 -5.78 10.84
N ALA A 38 1.15 -5.03 9.84
CA ALA A 38 1.87 -5.59 8.72
C ALA A 38 2.92 -4.64 8.15
N ALA A 39 3.90 -5.21 7.46
CA ALA A 39 4.78 -4.46 6.57
C ALA A 39 4.58 -4.98 5.14
N ILE A 40 4.32 -4.08 4.20
CA ILE A 40 4.12 -4.40 2.79
C ILE A 40 5.32 -3.86 2.01
N VAL A 41 5.91 -4.71 1.17
CA VAL A 41 7.01 -4.32 0.28
C VAL A 41 6.60 -4.61 -1.17
N HIS A 42 6.68 -3.59 -2.00
CA HIS A 42 6.58 -3.72 -3.45
C HIS A 42 8.00 -3.71 -4.04
N ASP A 43 8.34 -4.76 -4.78
CA ASP A 43 9.55 -4.86 -5.59
C ASP A 43 9.12 -4.72 -7.06
N PHE A 44 9.39 -3.55 -7.64
CA PHE A 44 8.94 -3.20 -8.99
C PHE A 44 9.82 -3.84 -10.07
N ASP A 45 11.07 -4.19 -9.76
CA ASP A 45 11.97 -4.90 -10.68
C ASP A 45 11.55 -6.36 -10.86
N ARG A 46 11.15 -7.01 -9.76
CA ARG A 46 10.72 -8.41 -9.77
C ARG A 46 9.22 -8.59 -10.01
N LEU A 47 8.46 -7.50 -9.99
CA LEU A 47 6.99 -7.51 -10.08
C LEU A 47 6.36 -8.39 -8.99
N LEU A 48 6.82 -8.21 -7.75
CA LEU A 48 6.33 -8.94 -6.59
C LEU A 48 5.89 -7.99 -5.48
N THR A 49 4.91 -8.43 -4.71
CA THR A 49 4.53 -7.83 -3.43
C THR A 49 4.74 -8.85 -2.33
N ALA A 50 5.43 -8.45 -1.26
CA ALA A 50 5.53 -9.20 -0.02
C ALA A 50 4.65 -8.53 1.05
N TYR A 51 3.81 -9.32 1.70
CA TYR A 51 3.05 -8.94 2.89
C TYR A 51 3.63 -9.72 4.08
N LEU A 52 4.25 -9.00 5.02
CA LEU A 52 4.72 -9.56 6.28
C LEU A 52 3.70 -9.27 7.37
N ASP A 53 3.02 -10.33 7.83
CA ASP A 53 2.17 -10.28 9.01
C ASP A 53 3.05 -10.24 10.27
N LEU A 54 3.03 -9.12 10.99
CA LEU A 54 3.89 -8.92 12.15
C LEU A 54 3.38 -9.68 13.39
N GLN A 55 2.12 -10.10 13.40
CA GLN A 55 1.51 -10.83 14.51
C GLN A 55 1.77 -12.34 14.40
N LEU A 56 1.63 -12.90 13.20
CA LEU A 56 1.89 -14.31 12.91
C LEU A 56 3.37 -14.58 12.58
N GLY A 57 4.12 -13.55 12.16
CA GLY A 57 5.49 -13.70 11.67
C GLY A 57 5.59 -14.38 10.31
N ASN A 58 4.49 -14.42 9.55
CA ASN A 58 4.41 -15.07 8.25
C ASN A 58 4.55 -14.05 7.13
N CYS A 59 5.31 -14.40 6.10
CA CYS A 59 5.46 -13.61 4.88
C CYS A 59 4.74 -14.29 3.72
N TYR A 60 3.89 -13.55 3.03
CA TYR A 60 3.17 -14.01 1.84
C TYR A 60 3.64 -13.21 0.64
N VAL A 61 3.97 -13.90 -0.45
CA VAL A 61 4.48 -13.27 -1.68
C VAL A 61 3.50 -13.52 -2.81
N ILE A 62 3.10 -12.45 -3.48
CA ILE A 62 2.16 -12.47 -4.60
C ILE A 62 2.72 -11.64 -5.77
N PRO A 63 2.28 -11.91 -7.02
CA PRO A 63 2.60 -11.02 -8.13
C PRO A 63 2.07 -9.60 -7.91
N LEU A 64 2.87 -8.60 -8.29
CA LEU A 64 2.50 -7.19 -8.20
C LEU A 64 1.42 -6.87 -9.25
N ASN A 65 0.30 -6.31 -8.81
CA ASN A 65 -0.73 -5.83 -9.73
C ASN A 65 -0.36 -4.44 -10.25
N THR A 66 0.06 -4.36 -11.51
CA THR A 66 0.41 -3.09 -12.18
C THR A 66 -0.75 -2.48 -12.97
N SER A 67 -1.89 -3.19 -13.07
CA SER A 67 -3.06 -2.73 -13.83
C SER A 67 -3.91 -1.73 -13.05
N ILE A 68 -3.84 -1.77 -11.71
CA ILE A 68 -4.59 -0.89 -10.83
C ILE A 68 -3.58 -0.16 -9.96
N VAL A 69 -3.49 1.16 -10.15
CA VAL A 69 -2.62 2.04 -9.37
C VAL A 69 -3.45 3.00 -8.52
N MET A 70 -2.83 3.58 -7.50
CA MET A 70 -3.50 4.59 -6.68
C MET A 70 -3.93 5.79 -7.55
N PRO A 71 -5.21 6.21 -7.50
CA PRO A 71 -5.68 7.35 -8.26
C PRO A 71 -4.95 8.63 -7.83
N PRO A 72 -4.81 9.63 -8.72
CA PRO A 72 -4.17 10.88 -8.37
C PRO A 72 -4.95 11.61 -7.27
N ARG A 73 -4.23 12.20 -6.32
CA ARG A 73 -4.84 12.86 -5.14
C ARG A 73 -5.60 14.13 -5.52
N ASN A 74 -5.17 14.79 -6.60
CA ASN A 74 -5.78 16.00 -7.13
C ASN A 74 -5.40 16.21 -8.61
N LEU A 75 -5.97 17.23 -9.26
CA LEU A 75 -5.74 17.51 -10.68
C LEU A 75 -4.27 17.84 -11.00
N MET A 76 -3.54 18.47 -10.09
CA MET A 76 -2.12 18.75 -10.29
C MET A 76 -1.27 17.46 -10.24
N ASP A 77 -1.57 16.55 -9.31
CA ASP A 77 -0.95 15.22 -9.23
C ASP A 77 -1.23 14.38 -10.49
N LEU A 78 -2.42 14.52 -11.08
CA LEU A 78 -2.74 13.89 -12.37
C LEU A 78 -1.82 14.41 -13.48
N PHE A 79 -1.66 15.72 -13.62
CA PHE A 79 -0.79 16.29 -14.65
C PHE A 79 0.67 15.89 -14.46
N ALA A 80 1.16 15.82 -13.22
CA ALA A 80 2.51 15.36 -12.93
C ALA A 80 2.76 13.90 -13.34
N LYS A 81 1.75 13.03 -13.23
CA LYS A 81 1.83 11.60 -13.61
C LYS A 81 1.64 11.34 -15.11
N LEU A 82 1.09 12.30 -15.86
CA LEU A 82 0.86 12.20 -17.31
C LEU A 82 1.99 12.83 -18.14
N ALA A 83 2.82 13.68 -17.54
CA ALA A 83 3.96 14.34 -18.19
C ALA A 83 5.16 13.40 -18.27
#